data_AF-A0A2G9U7V8-F1
#
_entry.id   AF-A0A2G9U7V8-F1
#
_cell.length_a   1.000
_cell.length_b   1.000
_cell.length_c   1.000
_cell.angle_alpha   90.00
_cell.angle_beta   90.00
_cell.angle_gamma   90.00
#
_symmetry.space_group_name_H-M   'P 1'
#
loop_
_entity.id
_entity.type
_entity.pdbx_description
1 polymer ?
#
loop_
_entity_poly.entity_id
_entity_poly.type
_entity_poly.pdbx_seq_one_letter_code
_entity_poly.pdbx_strand_id
1 'polypeptide(L)' 'MRYRVVETDFVISDCDEELLFNVPFTGQVRISGLSVIGDDDGSHPAKIRVFKDRPAMSFDDCLIEPDQEIDLKQDPNGA' A
#
# COMPACT_ATOMS: atom_id res chain seq x y z
N MET A 1 -12.77 10.32 13.49
CA MET A 1 -12.46 10.20 12.05
C MET A 1 -13.19 8.95 11.57
N ARG A 2 -14.13 9.05 10.61
CA ARG A 2 -14.89 7.89 10.13
C ARG A 2 -14.20 7.34 8.89
N TYR A 3 -13.69 6.12 8.95
CA TYR A 3 -13.22 5.38 7.77
C TYR A 3 -14.46 4.98 6.97
N ARG A 4 -14.58 5.48 5.74
CA ARG A 4 -15.65 5.05 4.83
C ARG A 4 -15.13 3.85 4.06
N VAL A 5 -15.40 2.64 4.57
CA VAL A 5 -15.26 1.42 3.78
C VAL A 5 -16.44 1.42 2.82
N VAL A 6 -16.16 1.65 1.54
CA VAL A 6 -17.14 1.43 0.47
C VAL A 6 -16.83 0.03 -0.05
N GLU A 7 -17.62 -0.96 0.34
CA GLU A 7 -17.44 -2.39 -0.03
C GLU A 7 -17.36 -2.63 -1.54
N THR A 8 -17.73 -1.65 -2.36
CA THR A 8 -17.74 -1.75 -3.82
C THR A 8 -16.47 -1.23 -4.51
N ASP A 9 -15.61 -0.49 -3.79
CA ASP A 9 -14.40 0.13 -4.36
C ASP A 9 -13.14 -0.51 -3.77
N PHE A 10 -12.81 -1.70 -4.27
CA PHE A 10 -11.56 -2.40 -3.96
C PHE A 10 -10.71 -2.57 -5.22
N VAL A 11 -9.44 -2.90 -5.03
CA VAL A 11 -8.53 -3.26 -6.11
C VAL A 11 -8.14 -4.72 -5.97
N ILE A 12 -8.19 -5.45 -7.08
CA ILE A 12 -7.69 -6.82 -7.18
C ILE A 12 -6.52 -6.78 -8.15
N SER A 13 -5.47 -7.52 -7.86
CA SER A 13 -4.42 -7.72 -8.85
C SER A 13 -4.93 -8.53 -10.04
N ASP A 14 -4.58 -8.11 -11.25
CA ASP A 14 -5.01 -8.76 -12.49
C ASP A 14 -4.04 -9.85 -12.97
N CYS A 15 -2.85 -9.94 -12.38
CA CYS A 15 -1.76 -10.81 -12.84
C CYS A 15 -1.00 -11.49 -11.69
N ASP A 16 -0.35 -10.71 -10.81
CA ASP A 16 0.57 -11.23 -9.80
C ASP A 16 0.20 -10.77 -8.37
N GLU A 17 0.86 -11.25 -7.32
CA GLU A 17 0.56 -10.84 -5.93
C GLU A 17 0.93 -9.39 -5.58
N GLU A 18 1.54 -8.66 -6.52
CA GLU A 18 2.08 -7.31 -6.32
C GLU A 18 1.15 -6.21 -6.88
N LEU A 19 0.99 -5.13 -6.12
CA LEU A 19 0.27 -3.92 -6.52
C LEU A 19 1.16 -2.69 -6.34
N LEU A 20 1.13 -1.77 -7.31
CA LEU A 20 1.91 -0.53 -7.28
C LEU A 20 1.00 0.69 -7.30
N PHE A 21 1.09 1.50 -6.23
CA PHE A 21 0.33 2.74 -6.09
C PHE A 21 1.23 3.96 -6.22
N ASN A 22 1.03 4.74 -7.28
CA ASN A 22 1.67 6.04 -7.45
C ASN A 22 0.77 7.14 -6.86
N VAL A 23 1.13 7.69 -5.70
CA VAL A 23 0.36 8.74 -5.02
C VAL A 23 1.08 10.09 -5.14
N PRO A 24 0.71 10.96 -6.09
CA PRO A 24 1.32 12.27 -6.22
C PRO A 24 0.81 13.22 -5.13
N PHE A 25 1.73 13.84 -4.40
CA PHE A 25 1.42 14.92 -3.46
C PHE A 25 1.66 16.28 -4.12
N THR A 26 0.72 17.22 -3.96
CA THR A 26 0.84 18.58 -4.52
C THR A 26 1.77 19.51 -3.72
N GLY A 27 2.43 18.98 -2.69
CA GLY A 27 3.34 19.70 -1.82
C GLY A 27 4.13 18.76 -0.93
N GLN A 28 5.04 19.32 -0.13
CA GLN A 28 5.85 18.53 0.79
C GLN A 28 4.98 18.00 1.94
N VAL A 29 4.90 16.68 2.05
CA VAL A 29 4.13 15.99 3.09
C VAL A 29 5.05 15.10 3.92
N ARG A 30 4.69 14.89 5.18
CA ARG A 30 5.30 13.87 6.03
C ARG A 30 4.24 12.82 6.36
N ILE A 31 4.44 11.61 5.87
CA ILE A 31 3.56 10.47 6.17
C ILE A 31 3.86 10.01 7.59
N SER A 32 2.85 10.01 8.47
CA SER A 32 2.95 9.54 9.85
C SER A 32 2.49 8.10 10.05
N GLY A 33 1.70 7.57 9.12
CA GLY A 33 1.20 6.20 9.16
C GLY A 33 0.49 5.82 7.86
N LEU A 34 0.43 4.52 7.61
CA LEU A 34 -0.26 3.91 6.49
C LEU A 34 -1.12 2.76 7.04
N SER A 35 -2.35 2.65 6.59
CA SER A 35 -3.26 1.54 6.92
C SER A 35 -3.78 0.96 5.62
N VAL A 36 -3.64 -0.35 5.48
CA VAL A 36 -4.18 -1.12 4.36
C VAL A 36 -5.20 -2.08 4.92
N ILE A 37 -6.38 -2.11 4.30
CA ILE A 37 -7.49 -2.96 4.68
C ILE A 37 -7.70 -3.92 3.51
N GLY A 38 -7.68 -5.21 3.80
CA GLY A 38 -8.02 -6.28 2.86
C GLY A 38 -9.06 -7.19 3.49
N ASP A 39 -9.63 -8.09 2.69
CA ASP A 39 -10.55 -9.11 3.17
C ASP A 39 -9.81 -10.21 3.95
N ASP A 40 -10.56 -10.96 4.77
CA ASP A 40 -10.07 -12.10 5.57
C ASP A 40 -9.87 -13.37 4.73
N ASP A 41 -9.99 -13.29 3.40
CA ASP A 41 -9.91 -14.43 2.48
C ASP A 41 -8.45 -14.84 2.14
N GLY A 42 -7.47 -14.23 2.80
CA GLY A 42 -6.04 -14.46 2.57
C GLY A 42 -5.45 -13.65 1.42
N SER A 43 -6.24 -12.82 0.73
CA SER A 43 -5.78 -11.92 -0.34
C SER A 43 -5.24 -10.58 0.19
N HIS A 44 -4.60 -10.59 1.35
CA HIS A 44 -4.03 -9.39 1.96
C HIS A 44 -2.52 -9.25 1.63
N PRO A 45 -2.01 -8.03 1.47
CA PRO A 45 -0.57 -7.83 1.30
C PRO A 45 0.17 -8.20 2.60
N ALA A 46 1.27 -8.96 2.48
CA ALA A 46 2.12 -9.29 3.64
C ALA A 46 3.16 -8.21 3.94
N LYS A 47 3.51 -7.39 2.94
CA LYS A 47 4.60 -6.43 3.02
C LYS A 47 4.27 -5.18 2.21
N ILE A 48 4.73 -4.03 2.70
CA ILE A 48 4.69 -2.76 1.97
C ILE A 48 6.10 -2.25 1.78
N ARG A 49 6.39 -1.80 0.57
CA ARG A 49 7.59 -1.04 0.21
C ARG A 49 7.21 0.39 -0.13
N VAL A 50 7.91 1.35 0.46
CA VAL A 50 7.68 2.78 0.23
C VAL A 50 8.87 3.36 -0.51
N PHE A 51 8.58 4.04 -1.61
CA PHE A 51 9.55 4.75 -2.43
C PHE A 51 9.17 6.23 -2.44
N LYS A 52 10.06 7.11 -2.00
CA LYS A 52 9.81 8.56 -1.90
C LYS A 52 10.57 9.31 -2.98
N ASP A 53 10.07 10.51 -3.31
CA ASP A 53 10.73 11.46 -4.23
C ASP A 53 11.03 10.89 -5.63
N ARG A 54 10.26 9.88 -6.07
CA ARG A 54 10.36 9.26 -7.39
C ARG A 54 9.06 9.49 -8.18
N PRO A 55 9.12 10.16 -9.35
CA PRO A 55 7.93 10.33 -10.17
C PRO A 55 7.63 9.06 -10.96
N ALA A 56 6.38 8.58 -10.87
CA ALA A 56 5.82 7.51 -11.70
C ALA A 56 6.68 6.22 -11.73
N MET A 57 6.79 5.57 -10.58
CA MET A 57 7.45 4.27 -10.46
C MET A 57 6.74 3.21 -11.30
N SER A 58 7.53 2.30 -11.87
CA SER A 58 7.09 1.04 -12.45
C SER A 58 7.53 -0.16 -11.59
N PHE A 59 7.06 -1.37 -11.91
CA PHE A 59 7.51 -2.59 -11.23
C PHE A 59 9.00 -2.87 -11.42
N ASP A 60 9.57 -2.51 -12.58
CA ASP A 60 11.01 -2.64 -12.83
C ASP A 60 11.84 -1.75 -11.88
N ASP A 61 11.32 -0.56 -11.54
CA ASP A 61 11.96 0.34 -10.59
C ASP A 61 11.87 -0.16 -9.14
N CYS A 62 10.97 -1.12 -8.84
CA CYS A 62 10.82 -1.69 -7.50
C CYS A 62 11.92 -2.70 -7.14
N LEU A 63 12.84 -3.00 -8.07
CA LEU A 63 14.03 -3.84 -7.83
C LEU A 63 15.12 -3.13 -7.01
N ILE A 64 15.03 -1.81 -6.87
CA ILE A 64 15.96 -1.02 -6.06
C ILE A 64 15.64 -1.13 -4.57
N GLU A 65 16.59 -0.73 -3.73
CA GLU A 65 16.38 -0.69 -2.28
C GLU A 65 15.25 0.32 -1.92
N PRO A 66 14.20 -0.13 -1.22
CA PRO A 66 13.10 0.74 -0.82
C PRO A 66 13.54 1.69 0.29
N ASP A 67 12.96 2.89 0.34
CA ASP A 67 13.24 3.85 1.42
C ASP A 67 12.76 3.33 2.78
N GLN A 68 11.66 2.57 2.77
CA GLN A 68 11.14 1.85 3.93
C GLN A 68 10.51 0.53 3.47
N GLU A 69 10.79 -0.53 4.22
CA GLU A 69 10.13 -1.82 4.08
C GLU A 69 9.43 -2.15 5.41
N ILE A 70 8.14 -2.49 5.32
CA ILE A 70 7.29 -2.71 6.49
C ILE A 70 6.60 -4.06 6.29
N ASP A 71 6.89 -5.02 7.17
CA ASP A 71 6.10 -6.24 7.25
C ASP A 71 4.74 -5.91 7.89
N LEU A 72 3.68 -6.13 7.14
CA LEU A 72 2.33 -5.94 7.63
C LEU A 72 1.99 -7.08 8.58
N LYS A 73 1.72 -6.73 9.83
CA LYS A 73 1.09 -7.67 10.75
C LYS A 73 -0.41 -7.59 10.54
N GLN A 74 -1.01 -8.74 10.27
CA GLN A 74 -2.46 -8.85 10.32
C GLN A 74 -2.90 -8.57 11.76
N ASP A 75 -3.69 -7.53 11.93
CA ASP A 75 -4.44 -7.33 13.16
C ASP A 75 -5.91 -7.66 12.87
N PRO A 76 -6.38 -8.88 13.17
CA PRO A 76 -7.77 -9.25 13.00
C PRO A 76 -8.75 -8.45 13.88
N ASN A 77 -8.24 -7.61 14.81
CA ASN A 77 -9.06 -6.74 15.65
C ASN A 77 -8.90 -5.23 15.32
N GLY A 78 -8.01 -4.86 14.40
CA GLY A 78 -7.82 -3.48 13.91
C GLY A 78 -7.46 -2.44 14.99
N ALA A 79 -6.62 -2.78 15.96
CA ALA A 79 -6.26 -1.92 17.10
C ALA A 79 -4.97 -1.11 16.92
#